data_AF-A0A973I7G6-F1
#
_entry.id   AF-A0A973I7G6-F1
#
_cell.length_a   1.000
_cell.length_b   1.000
_cell.length_c   1.000
_cell.angle_alpha   90.00
_cell.angle_beta   90.00
_cell.angle_gamma   90.00
#
_symmetry.space_group_name_H-M   'P 1'
#
loop_
_entity.id
_entity.type
_entity.pdbx_description
1 polymer ?
#
loop_
_entity_poly.entity_id
_entity_poly.type
_entity_poly.pdbx_seq_one_letter_code
_entity_poly.pdbx_strand_id
1 'polypeptide(L)'
;MTMRASNFGQSNKGNSTFTRVSLSSLYFPAVLGALGMLVFIFIWAYIVQDHEVNIDKNTRVMSAEKRVNDVANLLSSTMNVRLNLTSSLRAFVITRKEFTPEEFDSFASMLKQDLSAVMSLQLAPNGIVTYLTDINGNQKAIGHDLLADPQRRIIAKKSILEHSYIISGPVDLVQGGRAVIARRPIYLRDPITSKETFWGFSTVLIDIEALLGDTLVETLRKDFEVAIRGKNGLGEKGELFWGQQATFDSALAFATVILPNASWQIAIAQHAKYQPSGLVYSWWYWLVTIIIGVTSAIITYSIIDRPRQLNRKISTATATLRQEIRHREDAENKVRHMALHDVLTDLPNRRLFGELAKHALLVANRGRVPFAMVFIDIDGFK
;
A
#
# COMPACT_ATOMS: atom_id res chain seq x y z
N MET A 1 66.77 -71.30 20.45
CA MET A 1 65.79 -71.69 21.50
C MET A 1 65.42 -70.42 22.25
N THR A 2 64.43 -69.64 21.80
CA THR A 2 62.98 -69.74 22.13
C THR A 2 62.72 -69.47 23.62
N MET A 3 61.81 -68.59 24.07
CA MET A 3 60.70 -67.87 23.44
C MET A 3 60.07 -66.92 24.49
N ARG A 4 59.42 -65.84 24.00
CA ARG A 4 58.16 -65.18 24.47
C ARG A 4 58.08 -64.57 25.89
N ALA A 5 57.90 -63.25 25.98
CA ALA A 5 56.61 -62.48 25.97
C ALA A 5 55.92 -62.50 27.35
N SER A 6 55.46 -61.38 27.93
CA SER A 6 54.46 -60.47 27.38
C SER A 6 54.37 -59.10 28.08
N ASN A 7 54.08 -58.09 27.27
CA ASN A 7 53.52 -56.75 27.58
C ASN A 7 52.49 -56.70 28.71
N PHE A 8 52.43 -55.59 29.46
CA PHE A 8 51.31 -54.63 29.44
C PHE A 8 51.63 -53.42 30.34
N GLY A 9 51.46 -52.20 29.82
CA GLY A 9 51.64 -50.97 30.60
C GLY A 9 51.74 -49.69 29.76
N GLN A 10 50.97 -49.58 28.67
CA GLN A 10 50.74 -48.29 28.01
C GLN A 10 49.65 -47.51 28.75
N SER A 11 49.85 -46.18 28.77
CA SER A 11 48.81 -45.14 28.70
C SER A 11 47.98 -44.86 29.95
N ASN A 12 48.29 -43.76 30.63
CA ASN A 12 47.40 -42.59 30.55
C ASN A 12 48.12 -41.31 31.01
N LYS A 13 48.76 -40.59 30.07
CA LYS A 13 49.04 -39.16 30.26
C LYS A 13 47.68 -38.45 30.17
N GLY A 14 47.16 -37.98 31.30
CA GLY A 14 45.98 -37.13 31.34
C GLY A 14 46.25 -35.83 30.59
N ASN A 15 45.96 -35.81 29.29
CA ASN A 15 45.79 -34.57 28.53
C ASN A 15 44.56 -33.86 29.06
N SER A 16 44.75 -32.93 29.99
CA SER A 16 43.76 -31.90 30.32
C SER A 16 43.72 -30.91 29.16
N THR A 17 43.08 -31.30 28.05
CA THR A 17 42.61 -30.35 27.04
C THR A 17 41.51 -29.50 27.67
N PHE A 18 41.91 -28.43 28.36
CA PHE A 18 41.06 -27.27 28.55
C PHE A 18 40.72 -26.73 27.17
N THR A 19 39.57 -27.13 26.63
CA THR A 19 38.94 -26.43 25.53
C THR A 19 38.69 -24.99 25.98
N ARG A 20 39.59 -24.07 25.60
CA ARG A 20 39.33 -22.63 25.69
C ARG A 20 38.11 -22.35 24.82
N VAL A 21 36.93 -22.33 25.43
CA VAL A 21 35.75 -21.72 24.81
C VAL A 21 36.11 -20.27 24.57
N SER A 22 36.38 -19.92 23.30
CA SER A 22 36.73 -18.54 22.93
C SER A 22 35.56 -17.64 23.26
N LEU A 23 35.82 -16.41 23.74
CA LEU A 23 34.74 -15.44 24.02
C LEU A 23 33.78 -15.27 22.82
N SER A 24 34.26 -15.47 21.59
CA SER A 24 33.47 -15.42 20.36
C SER A 24 32.33 -16.45 20.28
N SER A 25 32.49 -17.67 20.83
CA SER A 25 31.42 -18.68 20.80
C SER A 25 30.33 -18.44 21.84
N LEU A 26 30.56 -17.54 22.80
CA LEU A 26 29.62 -17.25 23.89
C LEU A 26 28.51 -16.27 23.47
N TYR A 27 28.86 -15.28 22.65
CA TYR A 27 27.95 -14.21 22.21
C TYR A 27 27.31 -14.48 20.83
N PHE A 28 27.85 -15.42 20.05
CA PHE A 28 27.42 -15.69 18.69
C PHE A 28 25.90 -15.93 18.53
N PRO A 29 25.21 -16.76 19.35
CA PRO A 29 23.77 -16.99 19.18
C PRO A 29 22.90 -15.78 19.53
N ALA A 30 23.31 -14.98 20.53
CA ALA A 30 22.59 -13.77 20.93
C ALA A 30 22.74 -12.67 19.87
N VAL A 31 23.95 -12.53 19.31
CA VAL A 31 24.22 -11.63 18.18
C VAL A 31 23.42 -12.06 16.95
N LEU A 32 23.36 -13.36 16.64
CA LEU A 32 22.60 -13.88 15.52
C LEU A 32 21.08 -13.64 15.68
N GLY A 33 20.55 -13.82 16.89
CA GLY A 33 19.15 -13.53 17.20
C GLY A 33 18.80 -12.04 17.11
N ALA A 34 19.66 -11.17 17.63
CA ALA A 34 19.50 -9.73 17.52
C ALA A 34 19.56 -9.26 16.06
N LEU A 35 20.51 -9.78 15.27
CA LEU A 35 20.59 -9.52 13.83
C LEU A 35 19.34 -10.01 13.11
N GLY A 36 18.85 -11.21 13.42
CA GLY A 36 17.61 -11.74 12.84
C GLY A 36 16.39 -10.87 13.16
N MET A 37 16.28 -10.37 14.39
CA MET A 37 15.20 -9.47 14.79
C MET A 37 15.30 -8.11 14.09
N LEU A 38 16.51 -7.55 13.96
CA LEU A 38 16.72 -6.32 13.20
C LEU A 38 16.33 -6.49 11.73
N VAL A 39 16.76 -7.59 11.10
CA VAL A 39 16.38 -7.92 9.71
C VAL A 39 14.86 -8.05 9.59
N PHE A 40 14.21 -8.78 10.51
CA PHE A 40 12.76 -8.92 10.52
C PHE A 40 12.06 -7.56 10.65
N ILE A 41 12.53 -6.70 11.55
CA ILE A 41 12.05 -5.34 11.75
C ILE A 41 12.18 -4.51 10.46
N PHE A 42 13.33 -4.57 9.80
CA PHE A 42 13.55 -3.84 8.54
C PHE A 42 12.61 -4.33 7.43
N ILE A 43 12.44 -5.65 7.31
CA ILE A 43 11.50 -6.26 6.35
C ILE A 43 10.07 -5.84 6.67
N TRP A 44 9.67 -5.91 7.94
CA TRP A 44 8.33 -5.51 8.38
C TRP A 44 8.08 -4.02 8.13
N ALA A 45 9.03 -3.15 8.47
CA ALA A 45 8.92 -1.72 8.23
C ALA A 45 8.89 -1.38 6.74
N TYR A 46 9.67 -2.09 5.91
CA TYR A 46 9.60 -1.97 4.46
C TYR A 46 8.22 -2.38 3.93
N ILE A 47 7.66 -3.50 4.40
CA ILE A 47 6.32 -3.96 4.01
C ILE A 47 5.25 -2.95 4.42
N VAL A 48 5.32 -2.43 5.66
CA VAL A 48 4.36 -1.43 6.15
C VAL A 48 4.46 -0.13 5.37
N GLN A 49 5.68 0.35 5.09
CA GLN A 49 5.92 1.54 4.26
C GLN A 49 5.34 1.37 2.85
N ASP A 50 5.65 0.25 2.18
CA ASP A 50 5.14 -0.04 0.85
C ASP A 50 3.61 -0.13 0.84
N HIS A 51 3.02 -0.79 1.85
CA HIS A 51 1.58 -0.93 1.98
C HIS A 51 0.88 0.42 2.22
N GLU A 52 1.41 1.28 3.10
CA GLU A 52 0.84 2.61 3.37
C GLU A 52 0.93 3.50 2.12
N VAL A 53 2.07 3.51 1.41
CA VAL A 53 2.23 4.21 0.12
C VAL A 53 1.18 3.76 -0.89
N ASN A 54 0.97 2.44 -1.00
CA ASN A 54 0.03 1.87 -1.95
C ASN A 54 -1.43 2.18 -1.59
N ILE A 55 -1.80 2.10 -0.29
CA ILE A 55 -3.13 2.48 0.18
C ILE A 55 -3.40 3.96 -0.09
N ASP A 56 -2.46 4.82 0.25
CA ASP A 56 -2.64 6.25 0.10
C ASP A 56 -2.69 6.65 -1.39
N LYS A 57 -1.84 6.07 -2.24
CA LYS A 57 -1.93 6.21 -3.70
C LYS A 57 -3.31 5.78 -4.23
N ASN A 58 -3.79 4.60 -3.84
CA ASN A 58 -5.08 4.08 -4.30
C ASN A 58 -6.25 4.94 -3.80
N THR A 59 -6.22 5.37 -2.54
CA THR A 59 -7.23 6.25 -1.94
C THR A 59 -7.31 7.58 -2.67
N ARG A 60 -6.16 8.12 -3.09
CA ARG A 60 -6.10 9.35 -3.89
C ARG A 60 -6.63 9.17 -5.29
N VAL A 61 -6.25 8.10 -5.99
CA VAL A 61 -6.81 7.81 -7.32
C VAL A 61 -8.33 7.68 -7.22
N MET A 62 -8.85 6.92 -6.24
CA MET A 62 -10.30 6.78 -6.04
C MET A 62 -11.01 8.10 -5.70
N SER A 63 -10.41 8.93 -4.83
CA SER A 63 -11.00 10.24 -4.48
C SER A 63 -10.92 11.24 -5.63
N ALA A 64 -9.83 11.23 -6.39
CA ALA A 64 -9.67 11.98 -7.63
C ALA A 64 -10.75 11.55 -8.66
N GLU A 65 -10.86 10.26 -8.95
CA GLU A 65 -11.87 9.67 -9.84
C GLU A 65 -13.28 10.09 -9.44
N LYS A 66 -13.64 9.96 -8.17
CA LYS A 66 -14.96 10.37 -7.68
C LYS A 66 -15.21 11.85 -7.95
N ARG A 67 -14.28 12.72 -7.56
CA ARG A 67 -14.45 14.18 -7.70
C ARG A 67 -14.50 14.64 -9.15
N VAL A 68 -13.65 14.09 -10.02
CA VAL A 68 -13.66 14.46 -11.44
C VAL A 68 -14.93 13.96 -12.13
N ASN A 69 -15.45 12.78 -11.74
CA ASN A 69 -16.74 12.30 -12.23
C ASN A 69 -17.91 13.16 -11.73
N ASP A 70 -17.92 13.59 -10.47
CA ASP A 70 -18.95 14.48 -9.93
C ASP A 70 -19.00 15.79 -10.73
N VAL A 71 -17.85 16.39 -11.03
CA VAL A 71 -17.76 17.61 -11.85
C VAL A 71 -18.14 17.34 -13.31
N ALA A 72 -17.71 16.22 -13.90
CA ALA A 72 -18.08 15.88 -15.28
C ALA A 72 -19.60 15.66 -15.43
N ASN A 73 -20.23 15.01 -14.47
CA ASN A 73 -21.68 14.81 -14.42
C ASN A 73 -22.42 16.14 -14.25
N LEU A 74 -21.94 17.00 -13.34
CA LEU A 74 -22.50 18.33 -13.15
C LEU A 74 -22.35 19.20 -14.40
N LEU A 75 -21.19 19.16 -15.07
CA LEU A 75 -20.95 19.89 -16.31
C LEU A 75 -21.86 19.37 -17.43
N SER A 76 -22.01 18.04 -17.53
CA SER A 76 -22.90 17.40 -18.49
C SER A 76 -24.35 17.85 -18.29
N SER A 77 -24.84 17.84 -17.04
CA SER A 77 -26.19 18.31 -16.68
C SER A 77 -26.38 19.80 -17.01
N THR A 78 -25.43 20.64 -16.57
CA THR A 78 -25.42 22.09 -16.80
C THR A 78 -25.40 22.44 -18.30
N MET A 79 -24.63 21.69 -19.10
CA MET A 79 -24.65 21.80 -20.56
C MET A 79 -25.99 21.36 -21.14
N ASN A 80 -26.52 20.19 -20.74
CA ASN A 80 -27.77 19.65 -21.27
C ASN A 80 -28.95 20.60 -21.07
N VAL A 81 -29.03 21.31 -19.93
CA VAL A 81 -30.04 22.35 -19.71
C VAL A 81 -29.97 23.45 -20.78
N ARG A 82 -28.77 23.95 -21.10
CA ARG A 82 -28.55 24.98 -22.12
C ARG A 82 -28.80 24.46 -23.53
N LEU A 83 -28.37 23.24 -23.82
CA LEU A 83 -28.64 22.58 -25.10
C LEU A 83 -30.14 22.42 -25.34
N ASN A 84 -30.91 22.14 -24.30
CA ASN A 84 -32.36 22.00 -24.40
C ASN A 84 -33.10 23.29 -24.77
N LEU A 85 -32.49 24.48 -24.62
CA LEU A 85 -33.05 25.74 -25.14
C LEU A 85 -33.32 25.66 -26.64
N THR A 86 -32.49 24.92 -27.39
CA THR A 86 -32.70 24.71 -28.83
C THR A 86 -34.01 23.94 -29.13
N SER A 87 -34.50 23.13 -28.19
CA SER A 87 -35.80 22.45 -28.30
C SER A 87 -36.95 23.41 -28.04
N SER A 88 -36.80 24.35 -27.09
CA SER A 88 -37.77 25.43 -26.87
C SER A 88 -37.88 26.34 -28.08
N LEU A 89 -36.75 26.70 -28.70
CA LEU A 89 -36.73 27.44 -29.97
C LEU A 89 -37.40 26.66 -31.11
N ARG A 90 -37.19 25.34 -31.18
CA ARG A 90 -37.88 24.47 -32.14
C ARG A 90 -39.40 24.53 -31.95
N ALA A 91 -39.88 24.43 -30.71
CA ALA A 91 -41.31 24.49 -30.41
C ALA A 91 -41.92 25.86 -30.79
N PHE A 92 -41.18 26.95 -30.60
CA PHE A 92 -41.58 28.28 -31.04
C PHE A 92 -41.78 28.35 -32.56
N VAL A 93 -40.83 27.81 -33.33
CA VAL A 93 -40.91 27.75 -34.81
C VAL A 93 -42.06 26.88 -35.30
N ILE A 94 -42.35 25.76 -34.64
CA ILE A 94 -43.44 24.86 -35.06
C ILE A 94 -44.81 25.45 -34.77
N THR A 95 -44.95 26.21 -33.67
CA THR A 95 -46.25 26.75 -33.25
C THR A 95 -46.62 28.07 -33.93
N ARG A 96 -45.63 28.83 -34.43
CA ARG A 96 -45.83 30.10 -35.13
C ARG A 96 -45.48 29.97 -36.61
N LYS A 97 -46.44 30.24 -37.48
CA LYS A 97 -46.22 30.22 -38.94
C LYS A 97 -45.27 31.34 -39.39
N GLU A 98 -45.42 32.53 -38.82
CA GLU A 98 -44.62 33.72 -39.08
C GLU A 98 -44.40 34.47 -37.76
N PHE A 99 -43.25 35.12 -37.63
CA PHE A 99 -42.90 35.94 -36.46
C PHE A 99 -41.84 36.98 -36.82
N THR A 100 -41.85 38.11 -36.11
CA THR A 100 -40.86 39.18 -36.30
C THR A 100 -39.59 38.93 -35.48
N PRO A 101 -38.46 39.59 -35.81
CA PRO A 101 -37.25 39.57 -34.99
C PRO A 101 -37.48 39.99 -33.54
N GLU A 102 -38.34 40.97 -33.31
CA GLU A 102 -38.67 41.49 -31.97
C GLU A 102 -39.48 40.47 -31.16
N GLU A 103 -40.43 39.78 -31.79
CA GLU A 103 -41.18 38.70 -31.14
C GLU A 103 -40.27 37.54 -30.74
N PHE A 104 -39.33 37.18 -31.62
CA PHE A 104 -38.33 36.17 -31.32
C PHE A 104 -37.43 36.59 -30.17
N ASP A 105 -36.88 37.81 -30.22
CA ASP A 105 -35.95 38.31 -29.19
C ASP A 105 -36.64 38.35 -27.82
N SER A 106 -37.89 38.84 -27.75
CA SER A 106 -38.66 38.83 -26.50
C SER A 106 -38.82 37.42 -25.94
N PHE A 107 -39.21 36.44 -26.77
CA PHE A 107 -39.38 35.06 -26.33
C PHE A 107 -38.05 34.42 -25.89
N ALA A 108 -37.01 34.55 -26.71
CA ALA A 108 -35.73 33.92 -26.46
C ALA A 108 -34.96 34.57 -25.30
N SER A 109 -35.11 35.88 -25.10
CA SER A 109 -34.52 36.59 -23.95
C SER A 109 -35.15 36.13 -22.62
N MET A 110 -36.45 35.86 -22.59
CA MET A 110 -37.09 35.24 -21.42
C MET A 110 -36.54 33.83 -21.12
N LEU A 111 -36.27 33.03 -22.16
CA LEU A 111 -35.76 31.66 -21.97
C LEU A 111 -34.37 31.60 -21.34
N LYS A 112 -33.54 32.62 -21.55
CA LYS A 112 -32.16 32.66 -21.03
C LYS A 112 -31.99 33.49 -19.76
N GLN A 113 -33.03 34.18 -19.29
CA GLN A 113 -32.95 35.12 -18.16
C GLN A 113 -32.34 34.50 -16.89
N ASP A 114 -32.70 33.24 -16.59
CA ASP A 114 -32.22 32.51 -15.39
C ASP A 114 -31.05 31.57 -15.68
N LEU A 115 -30.50 31.59 -16.90
CA LEU A 115 -29.42 30.70 -17.32
C LEU A 115 -28.15 31.50 -17.59
N SER A 116 -27.26 31.50 -16.59
CA SER A 116 -25.92 32.06 -16.74
C SER A 116 -25.17 31.41 -17.90
N ALA A 117 -24.15 32.09 -18.43
CA ALA A 117 -23.31 31.60 -19.52
C ALA A 117 -24.04 31.34 -20.86
N VAL A 118 -25.31 31.74 -21.04
CA VAL A 118 -25.95 31.75 -22.36
C VAL A 118 -25.77 33.13 -22.99
N MET A 119 -24.91 33.22 -24.00
CA MET A 119 -24.59 34.48 -24.67
C MET A 119 -25.71 34.91 -25.62
N SER A 120 -26.12 33.99 -26.51
CA SER A 120 -27.12 34.28 -27.54
C SER A 120 -27.89 33.03 -27.92
N LEU A 121 -29.15 33.24 -28.32
CA LEU A 121 -30.04 32.25 -28.88
C LEU A 121 -30.40 32.70 -30.29
N GLN A 122 -30.34 31.79 -31.27
CA GLN A 122 -30.47 32.15 -32.68
C GLN A 122 -31.33 31.15 -33.46
N LEU A 123 -32.02 31.64 -34.49
CA LEU A 123 -32.64 30.83 -35.53
C LEU A 123 -32.03 31.17 -36.88
N ALA A 124 -31.75 30.12 -37.66
CA ALA A 124 -31.18 30.21 -38.97
C ALA A 124 -32.04 29.48 -40.03
N PRO A 125 -33.12 30.09 -40.53
CA PRO A 125 -33.91 29.54 -41.62
C PRO A 125 -33.03 29.23 -42.84
N ASN A 126 -33.19 28.04 -43.44
CA ASN A 126 -32.34 27.54 -44.53
C ASN A 126 -30.82 27.53 -44.23
N GLY A 127 -30.43 27.65 -42.96
CA GLY A 127 -29.03 27.77 -42.56
C GLY A 127 -28.48 29.18 -42.54
N ILE A 128 -29.27 30.22 -42.83
CA ILE A 128 -28.85 31.62 -42.76
C ILE A 128 -29.34 32.22 -41.45
N VAL A 129 -28.44 32.71 -40.61
CA VAL A 129 -28.80 33.31 -39.32
C VAL A 129 -29.62 34.58 -39.54
N THR A 130 -30.87 34.57 -39.09
CA THR A 130 -31.82 35.68 -39.32
C THR A 130 -32.36 36.25 -38.01
N TYR A 131 -32.58 35.40 -37.01
CA TYR A 131 -33.12 35.81 -35.72
C TYR A 131 -32.11 35.53 -34.61
N LEU A 132 -31.89 36.48 -33.71
CA LEU A 132 -30.97 36.32 -32.58
C LEU A 132 -31.36 37.22 -31.41
N THR A 133 -30.97 36.82 -30.21
CA THR A 133 -31.01 37.70 -29.02
C THR A 133 -29.77 38.58 -28.92
N ASP A 134 -29.92 39.73 -28.26
CA ASP A 134 -28.86 40.72 -28.03
C ASP A 134 -28.14 41.15 -29.33
N ILE A 135 -28.91 41.67 -30.28
CA ILE A 135 -28.41 42.04 -31.61
C ILE A 135 -27.18 42.95 -31.57
N ASN A 136 -27.14 43.91 -30.65
CA ASN A 136 -26.03 44.85 -30.47
C ASN A 136 -24.70 44.13 -30.20
N GLY A 137 -24.77 43.01 -29.50
CA GLY A 137 -23.64 42.16 -29.16
C GLY A 137 -23.36 41.04 -30.15
N ASN A 138 -24.14 40.87 -31.23
CA ASN A 138 -24.03 39.71 -32.13
C ASN A 138 -24.33 40.05 -33.61
N GLN A 139 -24.32 41.34 -33.98
CA GLN A 139 -24.75 41.80 -35.30
C GLN A 139 -24.01 41.15 -36.47
N LYS A 140 -22.72 40.81 -36.28
CA LYS A 140 -21.90 40.11 -37.29
C LYS A 140 -22.39 38.69 -37.62
N ALA A 141 -23.24 38.11 -36.78
CA ALA A 141 -23.81 36.80 -37.03
C ALA A 141 -24.98 36.86 -38.03
N ILE A 142 -25.66 38.00 -38.18
CA ILE A 142 -26.80 38.14 -39.10
C ILE A 142 -26.35 37.91 -40.54
N GLY A 143 -27.13 37.13 -41.29
CA GLY A 143 -26.87 36.80 -42.68
C GLY A 143 -25.74 35.78 -42.86
N HIS A 144 -25.12 35.29 -41.78
CA HIS A 144 -24.10 34.26 -41.88
C HIS A 144 -24.74 32.94 -42.32
N ASP A 145 -24.29 32.43 -43.47
CA ASP A 145 -24.70 31.13 -43.99
C ASP A 145 -23.85 30.01 -43.36
N LEU A 146 -24.51 29.20 -42.53
CA LEU A 146 -23.93 28.07 -41.81
C LEU A 146 -23.57 26.88 -42.74
N LEU A 147 -24.06 26.88 -43.96
CA LEU A 147 -23.82 25.86 -44.97
C LEU A 147 -22.80 26.31 -46.02
N ALA A 148 -22.39 27.59 -46.02
CA ALA A 148 -21.48 28.14 -47.03
C ALA A 148 -20.04 27.59 -46.93
N ASP A 149 -19.48 27.46 -45.72
CA ASP A 149 -18.10 26.98 -45.52
C ASP A 149 -17.98 25.47 -45.84
N PRO A 150 -17.16 25.05 -46.83
CA PRO A 150 -17.01 23.65 -47.21
C PRO A 150 -16.64 22.69 -46.06
N GLN A 151 -15.79 23.10 -45.12
CA GLN A 151 -15.37 22.24 -44.01
C GLN A 151 -16.49 22.07 -42.99
N ARG A 152 -17.20 23.16 -42.66
CA ARG A 152 -18.33 23.13 -41.72
C ARG A 152 -19.58 22.50 -42.32
N ARG A 153 -19.76 22.62 -43.64
CA ARG A 153 -20.90 22.07 -44.39
C ARG A 153 -21.01 20.56 -44.27
N ILE A 154 -19.89 19.84 -44.17
CA ILE A 154 -19.92 18.38 -44.01
C ILE A 154 -20.62 18.00 -42.70
N ILE A 155 -20.20 18.63 -41.59
CA ILE A 155 -20.78 18.40 -40.27
C ILE A 155 -22.24 18.87 -40.23
N ALA A 156 -22.54 20.02 -40.85
CA ALA A 156 -23.90 20.54 -40.98
C ALA A 156 -24.83 19.61 -41.76
N LYS A 157 -24.41 19.10 -42.92
CA LYS A 157 -25.19 18.14 -43.71
C LYS A 157 -25.38 16.82 -42.97
N LYS A 158 -24.33 16.33 -42.30
CA LYS A 158 -24.40 15.12 -41.48
C LYS A 158 -25.45 15.28 -40.38
N SER A 159 -25.48 16.41 -39.68
CA SER A 159 -26.49 16.63 -38.63
C SER A 159 -27.91 16.70 -39.18
N ILE A 160 -28.09 17.28 -40.38
CA ILE A 160 -29.40 17.34 -41.04
C ILE A 160 -29.89 15.93 -41.40
N LEU A 161 -28.99 15.03 -41.81
CA LEU A 161 -29.35 13.65 -42.12
C LEU A 161 -29.63 12.84 -40.84
N GLU A 162 -28.80 13.02 -39.81
CA GLU A 162 -28.85 12.24 -38.57
C GLU A 162 -29.79 12.81 -37.51
N HIS A 163 -30.41 13.96 -37.76
CA HIS A 163 -31.29 14.68 -36.81
C HIS A 163 -30.58 14.96 -35.47
N SER A 164 -29.26 15.16 -35.54
CA SER A 164 -28.37 15.23 -34.39
C SER A 164 -27.93 16.66 -34.08
N TYR A 165 -27.47 16.87 -32.85
CA TYR A 165 -26.81 18.12 -32.45
C TYR A 165 -25.43 18.25 -33.11
N ILE A 166 -25.04 19.49 -33.36
CA ILE A 166 -23.65 19.86 -33.65
C ILE A 166 -23.14 20.65 -32.46
N ILE A 167 -22.01 20.25 -31.90
CA ILE A 167 -21.28 21.04 -30.91
C ILE A 167 -19.96 21.47 -31.52
N SER A 168 -19.77 22.79 -31.61
CA SER A 168 -18.55 23.39 -32.17
C SER A 168 -17.86 24.23 -31.10
N GLY A 169 -16.53 24.24 -31.15
CA GLY A 169 -15.70 25.02 -30.25
C GLY A 169 -15.23 24.28 -28.99
N PRO A 170 -14.68 25.02 -28.02
CA PRO A 170 -14.73 26.48 -27.90
C PRO A 170 -14.04 27.23 -29.04
N VAL A 171 -14.62 28.36 -29.46
CA VAL A 171 -14.05 29.29 -30.46
C VAL A 171 -13.97 30.69 -29.89
N ASP A 172 -12.94 31.43 -30.27
CA ASP A 172 -12.83 32.85 -29.95
C ASP A 172 -13.86 33.65 -30.75
N LEU A 173 -14.63 34.47 -30.06
CA LEU A 173 -15.60 35.35 -30.68
C LEU A 173 -14.94 36.66 -31.11
N VAL A 174 -15.41 37.20 -32.23
CA VAL A 174 -14.91 38.48 -32.77
C VAL A 174 -15.14 39.65 -31.81
N GLN A 175 -16.12 39.55 -30.91
CA GLN A 175 -16.46 40.56 -29.91
C GLN A 175 -15.77 40.34 -28.55
N GLY A 176 -14.86 39.36 -28.47
CA GLY A 176 -14.19 38.96 -27.23
C GLY A 176 -14.92 37.82 -26.52
N GLY A 177 -14.16 37.02 -25.77
CA GLY A 177 -14.65 35.81 -25.09
C GLY A 177 -14.58 34.55 -25.94
N ARG A 178 -14.86 33.40 -25.31
CA ARG A 178 -14.85 32.07 -25.94
C ARG A 178 -16.21 31.41 -25.83
N ALA A 179 -16.69 30.85 -26.93
CA ALA A 179 -18.02 30.24 -26.95
C ALA A 179 -18.00 28.80 -27.47
N VAL A 180 -18.81 27.97 -26.85
CA VAL A 180 -19.28 26.71 -27.42
C VAL A 180 -20.59 26.99 -28.14
N ILE A 181 -20.66 26.57 -29.39
CA ILE A 181 -21.83 26.79 -30.24
C ILE A 181 -22.51 25.45 -30.45
N ALA A 182 -23.74 25.32 -29.96
CA ALA A 182 -24.53 24.13 -30.18
C ALA A 182 -25.70 24.41 -31.11
N ARG A 183 -25.84 23.58 -32.14
CA ARG A 183 -26.86 23.71 -33.17
C ARG A 183 -27.72 22.46 -33.21
N ARG A 184 -29.02 22.65 -33.42
CA ARG A 184 -29.98 21.58 -33.66
C ARG A 184 -30.76 21.87 -34.94
N PRO A 185 -30.86 20.91 -35.87
CA PRO A 185 -31.70 21.08 -37.04
C PRO A 185 -33.18 21.08 -36.63
N ILE A 186 -33.96 21.95 -37.27
CA ILE A 186 -35.41 22.07 -37.13
C ILE A 186 -36.04 21.54 -38.40
N TYR A 187 -37.09 20.74 -38.23
CA TYR A 187 -37.88 20.20 -39.33
C TYR A 187 -39.33 20.59 -39.12
N LEU A 188 -40.00 20.95 -40.20
CA LEU A 188 -41.44 21.12 -40.23
C LEU A 188 -42.06 19.87 -40.84
N ARG A 189 -43.10 19.38 -40.19
CA ARG A 189 -43.87 18.24 -40.67
C ARG A 189 -45.09 18.76 -41.41
N ASP A 190 -45.23 18.33 -42.66
CA ASP A 190 -46.44 18.57 -43.44
C ASP A 190 -47.63 17.86 -42.77
N PRO A 191 -48.72 18.58 -42.41
CA PRO A 191 -49.88 17.98 -41.75
C PRO A 191 -50.59 16.91 -42.57
N ILE A 192 -50.51 16.98 -43.91
CA ILE A 192 -51.20 16.10 -44.84
C ILE A 192 -50.29 14.91 -45.18
N THR A 193 -49.09 15.18 -45.68
CA THR A 193 -48.20 14.13 -46.19
C THR A 193 -47.37 13.46 -45.09
N SER A 194 -47.36 14.02 -43.88
CA SER A 194 -46.46 13.62 -42.78
C SER A 194 -44.97 13.70 -43.12
N LYS A 195 -44.60 14.29 -44.26
CA LYS A 195 -43.21 14.43 -44.69
C LYS A 195 -42.53 15.52 -43.86
N GLU A 196 -41.37 15.22 -43.33
CA GLU A 196 -40.52 16.20 -42.67
C GLU A 196 -39.64 16.93 -43.69
N THR A 197 -39.54 18.24 -43.53
CA THR A 197 -38.72 19.12 -44.36
C THR A 197 -37.81 19.94 -43.47
N PHE A 198 -36.53 20.02 -43.82
CA PHE A 198 -35.58 20.85 -43.09
C PHE A 198 -35.97 22.32 -43.23
N TRP A 199 -36.16 22.98 -42.09
CA TRP A 199 -36.51 24.41 -42.03
C TRP A 199 -35.28 25.29 -41.78
N GLY A 200 -34.35 24.82 -40.96
CA GLY A 200 -33.22 25.63 -40.50
C GLY A 200 -32.59 25.08 -39.23
N PHE A 201 -31.80 25.90 -38.54
CA PHE A 201 -31.19 25.53 -37.25
C PHE A 201 -31.70 26.40 -36.11
N SER A 202 -31.88 25.80 -34.93
CA SER A 202 -31.79 26.54 -33.66
C SER A 202 -30.37 26.44 -33.12
N THR A 203 -29.87 27.56 -32.59
CA THR A 203 -28.51 27.65 -32.09
C THR A 203 -28.50 28.28 -30.70
N VAL A 204 -27.65 27.76 -29.83
CA VAL A 204 -27.28 28.37 -28.55
C VAL A 204 -25.77 28.63 -28.54
N LEU A 205 -25.39 29.85 -28.16
CA LEU A 205 -24.01 30.25 -27.91
C LEU A 205 -23.81 30.26 -26.40
N ILE A 206 -22.88 29.44 -25.93
CA ILE A 206 -22.59 29.24 -24.50
C ILE A 206 -21.20 29.79 -24.21
N ASP A 207 -21.08 30.70 -23.26
CA ASP A 207 -19.81 31.22 -22.76
C ASP A 207 -19.10 30.10 -21.99
N ILE A 208 -17.99 29.61 -22.53
CA ILE A 208 -17.27 28.51 -21.88
C ILE A 208 -16.54 28.96 -20.62
N GLU A 209 -16.10 30.21 -20.55
CA GLU A 209 -15.35 30.72 -19.40
C GLU A 209 -16.28 30.91 -18.21
N ALA A 210 -17.46 31.50 -18.43
CA ALA A 210 -18.47 31.62 -17.39
C ALA A 210 -18.94 30.23 -16.93
N LEU A 211 -19.12 29.28 -17.86
CA LEU A 211 -19.53 27.90 -17.54
C LEU A 211 -18.52 27.14 -16.68
N LEU A 212 -17.22 27.32 -16.95
CA LEU A 212 -16.15 26.65 -16.20
C LEU A 212 -15.74 27.42 -14.93
N GLY A 213 -15.91 28.75 -14.93
CA GLY A 213 -15.50 29.67 -13.87
C GLY A 213 -16.44 29.68 -12.67
N ASP A 214 -17.74 29.50 -12.86
CA ASP A 214 -18.71 29.46 -11.76
C ASP A 214 -18.64 28.10 -11.03
N THR A 215 -17.75 28.01 -10.04
CA THR A 215 -17.64 26.95 -9.01
C THR A 215 -17.23 25.54 -9.47
N LEU A 216 -17.56 25.10 -10.68
CA LEU A 216 -17.33 23.72 -11.13
C LEU A 216 -15.85 23.34 -11.13
N VAL A 217 -15.06 24.10 -11.87
CA VAL A 217 -13.65 23.76 -12.06
C VAL A 217 -12.82 24.31 -10.90
N GLU A 218 -13.26 25.40 -10.27
CA GLU A 218 -12.57 26.01 -9.15
C GLU A 218 -12.50 25.10 -7.92
N THR A 219 -13.51 24.27 -7.67
CA THR A 219 -13.48 23.27 -6.59
C THR A 219 -12.43 22.19 -6.83
N LEU A 220 -12.19 21.77 -8.08
CA LEU A 220 -11.12 20.82 -8.41
C LEU A 220 -9.74 21.48 -8.37
N ARG A 221 -9.62 22.72 -8.87
CA ARG A 221 -8.35 23.45 -8.96
C ARG A 221 -7.66 23.67 -7.62
N LYS A 222 -8.41 23.71 -6.52
CA LYS A 222 -7.84 23.83 -5.17
C LYS A 222 -6.90 22.69 -4.84
N ASP A 223 -7.22 21.48 -5.27
CA ASP A 223 -6.50 20.26 -4.86
C ASP A 223 -5.75 19.60 -6.02
N PHE A 224 -6.13 19.91 -7.26
CA PHE A 224 -5.60 19.30 -8.47
C PHE A 224 -5.27 20.33 -9.54
N GLU A 225 -4.33 19.98 -10.41
CA GLU A 225 -4.25 20.57 -11.74
C GLU A 225 -5.38 19.98 -12.59
N VAL A 226 -6.02 20.79 -13.43
CA VAL A 226 -7.19 20.38 -14.21
C VAL A 226 -6.96 20.77 -15.68
N ALA A 227 -7.38 19.90 -16.59
CA ALA A 227 -7.36 20.18 -18.03
C ALA A 227 -8.56 19.53 -18.72
N ILE A 228 -9.01 20.14 -19.82
CA ILE A 228 -10.17 19.68 -20.60
C ILE A 228 -9.82 19.65 -22.09
N ARG A 229 -10.10 18.50 -22.71
CA ARG A 229 -9.96 18.27 -24.16
C ARG A 229 -11.27 17.79 -24.77
N GLY A 230 -11.31 17.78 -26.10
CA GLY A 230 -12.50 17.39 -26.85
C GLY A 230 -13.13 18.52 -27.65
N LYS A 231 -12.33 19.51 -28.06
CA LYS A 231 -12.80 20.60 -28.94
C LYS A 231 -13.64 20.04 -30.09
N ASN A 232 -14.76 20.71 -30.40
CA ASN A 232 -15.79 20.26 -31.34
C ASN A 232 -16.53 18.97 -30.94
N GLY A 233 -16.54 18.62 -29.66
CA GLY A 233 -17.25 17.45 -29.14
C GLY A 233 -16.59 16.11 -29.49
N LEU A 234 -15.29 16.11 -29.80
CA LEU A 234 -14.56 14.92 -30.28
C LEU A 234 -14.01 14.01 -29.16
N GLY A 235 -14.30 14.33 -27.90
CA GLY A 235 -13.86 13.56 -26.74
C GLY A 235 -12.34 13.47 -26.64
N GLU A 236 -11.82 12.27 -26.38
CA GLU A 236 -10.38 12.01 -26.32
C GLU A 236 -9.62 12.39 -27.61
N LYS A 237 -10.28 12.30 -28.78
CA LYS A 237 -9.65 12.62 -30.07
C LYS A 237 -9.63 14.11 -30.38
N GLY A 238 -10.28 14.93 -29.56
CA GLY A 238 -10.33 16.37 -29.76
C GLY A 238 -9.16 17.10 -29.11
N GLU A 239 -8.87 18.28 -29.64
CA GLU A 239 -7.83 19.17 -29.11
C GLU A 239 -8.13 19.59 -27.66
N LEU A 240 -7.05 19.84 -26.91
CA LEU A 240 -7.06 20.55 -25.64
C LEU A 240 -7.61 21.97 -25.86
N PHE A 241 -8.54 22.41 -25.01
CA PHE A 241 -9.05 23.78 -25.07
C PHE A 241 -9.03 24.50 -23.72
N TRP A 242 -8.72 23.80 -22.62
CA TRP A 242 -8.61 24.39 -21.30
C TRP A 242 -7.57 23.65 -20.45
N GLY A 243 -6.76 24.38 -19.68
CA GLY A 243 -5.64 23.80 -18.90
C GLY A 243 -4.39 23.54 -19.75
N GLN A 244 -3.55 22.60 -19.33
CA GLN A 244 -2.27 22.28 -19.95
C GLN A 244 -2.20 20.81 -20.39
N GLN A 245 -1.43 20.52 -21.44
CA GLN A 245 -1.22 19.16 -21.93
C GLN A 245 -0.53 18.27 -20.89
N ALA A 246 0.41 18.83 -20.12
CA ALA A 246 1.12 18.12 -19.05
C ALA A 246 0.17 17.47 -18.03
N THR A 247 -0.99 18.08 -17.76
CA THR A 247 -2.01 17.53 -16.86
C THR A 247 -2.62 16.23 -17.40
N PHE A 248 -2.74 16.07 -18.72
CA PHE A 248 -3.15 14.80 -19.34
C PHE A 248 -2.04 13.75 -19.27
N ASP A 249 -0.79 14.17 -19.43
CA ASP A 249 0.37 13.27 -19.43
C ASP A 249 0.64 12.67 -18.04
N SER A 250 0.34 13.41 -16.96
CA SER A 250 0.49 12.98 -15.56
C SER A 250 -0.84 12.85 -14.81
N ALA A 251 -1.94 12.55 -15.52
CA ALA A 251 -3.26 12.48 -14.93
C ALA A 251 -3.37 11.36 -13.89
N LEU A 252 -3.98 11.68 -12.74
CA LEU A 252 -4.41 10.69 -11.75
C LEU A 252 -5.72 10.00 -12.15
N ALA A 253 -6.61 10.75 -12.78
CA ALA A 253 -7.94 10.30 -13.17
C ALA A 253 -8.48 11.09 -14.36
N PHE A 254 -9.39 10.44 -15.10
CA PHE A 254 -10.14 11.04 -16.20
C PHE A 254 -11.64 10.90 -15.95
N ALA A 255 -12.42 11.86 -16.44
CA ALA A 255 -13.87 11.69 -16.59
C ALA A 255 -14.34 12.20 -17.94
N THR A 256 -15.43 11.61 -18.43
CA THR A 256 -16.05 11.98 -19.69
C THR A 256 -17.29 12.82 -19.43
N VAL A 257 -17.32 14.00 -20.02
CA VAL A 257 -18.52 14.85 -20.09
C VAL A 257 -19.34 14.38 -21.28
N ILE A 258 -20.51 13.82 -21.03
CA ILE A 258 -21.36 13.22 -22.07
C ILE A 258 -22.34 14.28 -22.56
N LEU A 259 -22.25 14.60 -23.85
CA LEU A 259 -23.12 15.55 -24.54
C LEU A 259 -23.86 14.82 -25.69
N PRO A 260 -24.94 15.41 -26.25
CA PRO A 260 -25.63 14.82 -27.39
C PRO A 260 -24.72 14.70 -28.62
N ASN A 261 -24.37 13.47 -29.00
CA ASN A 261 -23.45 13.13 -30.11
C ASN A 261 -22.07 13.76 -30.02
N ALA A 262 -21.64 14.10 -28.81
CA ALA A 262 -20.38 14.75 -28.52
C ALA A 262 -19.90 14.35 -27.14
N SER A 263 -18.59 14.46 -26.91
CA SER A 263 -18.05 14.32 -25.57
C SER A 263 -16.87 15.25 -25.36
N TRP A 264 -16.62 15.59 -24.10
CA TRP A 264 -15.35 16.15 -23.65
C TRP A 264 -14.72 15.21 -22.63
N GLN A 265 -13.43 15.38 -22.39
CA GLN A 265 -12.73 14.65 -21.35
C GLN A 265 -12.03 15.64 -20.42
N ILE A 266 -12.23 15.45 -19.12
CA ILE A 266 -11.56 16.17 -18.05
C ILE A 266 -10.45 15.27 -17.52
N ALA A 267 -9.24 15.81 -17.40
CA ALA A 267 -8.13 15.19 -16.69
C ALA A 267 -7.82 16.00 -15.43
N ILE A 268 -7.46 15.28 -14.36
CA ILE A 268 -6.93 15.90 -13.15
C ILE A 268 -5.59 15.26 -12.77
N ALA A 269 -4.63 16.10 -12.37
CA ALA A 269 -3.30 15.68 -11.93
C ALA A 269 -2.96 16.28 -10.56
N GLN A 270 -1.98 15.68 -9.88
CA GLN A 270 -1.51 16.16 -8.59
C GLN A 270 -0.65 17.42 -8.77
N HIS A 271 -0.81 18.41 -7.90
CA HIS A 271 0.15 19.52 -7.79
C HIS A 271 1.55 19.01 -7.45
N ALA A 272 2.58 19.57 -8.08
CA ALA A 272 3.98 19.14 -7.94
C ALA A 272 4.54 19.13 -6.49
N LYS A 273 3.90 19.81 -5.54
CA LYS A 273 4.36 19.94 -4.13
C LYS A 273 3.77 18.92 -3.16
N TYR A 274 3.15 17.84 -3.66
CA TYR A 274 2.55 16.85 -2.79
C TYR A 274 3.61 16.12 -1.92
N GLN A 275 3.45 16.15 -0.59
CA GLN A 275 4.28 15.38 0.35
C GLN A 275 3.42 14.32 1.06
N PRO A 276 3.82 13.03 1.02
CA PRO A 276 3.13 11.99 1.78
C PRO A 276 3.14 12.30 3.27
N SER A 277 1.97 12.26 3.90
CA SER A 277 1.81 12.39 5.35
C SER A 277 1.29 11.08 5.91
N GLY A 278 2.06 10.43 6.78
CA GLY A 278 1.72 9.13 7.38
C GLY A 278 2.61 8.80 8.57
N LEU A 279 2.18 7.83 9.39
CA LEU A 279 2.87 7.48 10.63
C LEU A 279 4.28 6.93 10.36
N VAL A 280 4.47 6.22 9.25
CA VAL A 280 5.77 5.62 8.88
C VAL A 280 6.79 6.66 8.39
N TYR A 281 6.33 7.83 7.93
CA TYR A 281 7.18 8.97 7.60
C TYR A 281 7.65 9.77 8.82
N SER A 282 7.13 9.44 10.02
CA SER A 282 7.53 10.11 11.24
C SER A 282 8.76 9.43 11.86
N TRP A 283 9.80 10.20 12.16
CA TRP A 283 11.06 9.68 12.74
C TRP A 283 10.88 8.86 14.03
N TRP A 284 9.84 9.16 14.82
CA TRP A 284 9.58 8.48 16.08
C TRP A 284 9.12 7.03 15.90
N TYR A 285 8.47 6.69 14.78
CA TYR A 285 8.10 5.30 14.46
C TYR A 285 9.33 4.40 14.38
N TRP A 286 10.39 4.87 13.72
CA TRP A 286 11.68 4.19 13.66
C TRP A 286 12.36 4.09 15.02
N LEU A 287 12.20 5.11 15.87
CA LEU A 287 12.75 5.12 17.21
C LEU A 287 12.10 4.06 18.12
N VAL A 288 10.77 3.96 18.11
CA VAL A 288 10.03 2.90 18.83
C VAL A 288 10.45 1.52 18.35
N THR A 289 10.61 1.37 17.04
CA THR A 289 11.03 0.13 16.39
C THR A 289 12.43 -0.31 16.84
N ILE A 290 13.38 0.64 16.94
CA ILE A 290 14.72 0.39 17.48
C ILE A 290 14.65 -0.01 18.95
N ILE A 291 13.82 0.67 19.76
CA ILE A 291 13.65 0.35 21.20
C ILE A 291 13.14 -1.09 21.37
N ILE A 292 12.18 -1.52 20.57
CA ILE A 292 11.65 -2.90 20.61
C ILE A 292 12.75 -3.91 20.22
N GLY A 293 13.56 -3.60 19.20
CA GLY A 293 14.69 -4.44 18.80
C GLY A 293 15.74 -4.59 19.92
N VAL A 294 16.11 -3.48 20.56
CA VAL A 294 17.08 -3.46 21.66
C VAL A 294 16.55 -4.21 22.88
N THR A 295 15.30 -3.98 23.28
CA THR A 295 14.69 -4.66 24.43
C THR A 295 14.56 -6.17 24.19
N SER A 296 14.17 -6.59 22.97
CA SER A 296 14.16 -7.99 22.57
C SER A 296 15.55 -8.63 22.69
N ALA A 297 16.59 -7.97 22.20
CA ALA A 297 17.97 -8.46 22.31
C ALA A 297 18.44 -8.63 23.77
N ILE A 298 18.09 -7.68 24.65
CA ILE A 298 18.41 -7.76 26.09
C ILE A 298 17.70 -8.95 26.74
N ILE A 299 16.43 -9.20 26.40
CA ILE A 299 15.66 -10.34 26.91
C ILE A 299 16.28 -11.66 26.44
N THR A 300 16.58 -11.78 25.15
CA THR A 300 17.23 -12.98 24.58
C THR A 300 18.58 -13.24 25.24
N TYR A 301 19.41 -12.21 25.42
CA TYR A 301 20.67 -12.31 26.13
C TYR A 301 20.48 -12.82 27.57
N SER A 302 19.50 -12.26 28.29
CA SER A 302 19.21 -12.62 29.68
C SER A 302 18.74 -14.07 29.83
N ILE A 303 17.92 -14.55 28.88
CA ILE A 303 17.43 -15.94 28.87
C ILE A 303 18.56 -16.93 28.58
N ILE A 304 19.51 -16.59 27.71
CA ILE A 304 20.61 -17.49 27.33
C ILE A 304 21.73 -17.52 28.40
N ASP A 305 22.03 -16.38 29.04
CA ASP A 305 23.17 -16.30 29.96
C ASP A 305 22.87 -16.82 31.39
N ARG A 306 21.67 -16.56 31.92
CA ARG A 306 21.25 -17.03 33.26
C ARG A 306 21.40 -18.54 33.49
N PRO A 307 20.94 -19.44 32.60
CA PRO A 307 21.08 -20.88 32.83
C PRO A 307 22.55 -21.33 32.82
N ARG A 308 23.44 -20.63 32.09
CA ARG A 308 24.87 -20.96 32.07
C ARG A 308 25.55 -20.59 33.38
N GLN A 309 25.25 -19.43 33.94
CA GLN A 309 25.78 -19.04 35.25
C GLN A 309 25.30 -19.99 36.35
N LEU A 310 24.02 -20.40 36.28
CA LEU A 310 23.45 -21.36 37.21
C LEU A 310 24.11 -22.74 37.09
N ASN A 311 24.27 -23.25 35.85
CA ASN A 311 24.95 -24.52 35.62
C ASN A 311 26.41 -24.51 36.08
N ARG A 312 27.12 -23.38 35.94
CA ARG A 312 28.47 -23.23 36.50
C ARG A 312 28.46 -23.35 38.02
N LYS A 313 27.58 -22.61 38.71
CA LYS A 313 27.45 -22.68 40.18
C LYS A 313 27.08 -24.09 40.66
N ILE A 314 26.17 -24.77 39.96
CA ILE A 314 25.79 -26.15 40.24
C ILE A 314 27.00 -27.09 40.03
N SER A 315 27.72 -26.93 38.92
CA SER A 315 28.90 -27.77 38.62
C SER A 315 30.03 -27.59 39.64
N THR A 316 30.26 -26.37 40.12
CA THR A 316 31.27 -26.10 41.16
C THR A 316 30.81 -26.64 42.51
N ALA A 317 29.55 -26.42 42.89
CA ALA A 317 29.03 -26.92 44.17
C ALA A 317 29.04 -28.46 44.21
N THR A 318 28.63 -29.10 43.12
CA THR A 318 28.68 -30.57 42.99
C THR A 318 30.12 -31.09 42.99
N ALA A 319 31.08 -30.39 42.39
CA ALA A 319 32.49 -30.74 42.46
C ALA A 319 33.05 -30.63 43.89
N THR A 320 32.74 -29.55 44.62
CA THR A 320 33.13 -29.37 46.02
C THR A 320 32.53 -30.44 46.92
N LEU A 321 31.22 -30.70 46.79
CA LEU A 321 30.55 -31.76 47.54
C LEU A 321 31.17 -33.14 47.28
N ARG A 322 31.48 -33.46 46.02
CA ARG A 322 32.19 -34.71 45.67
C ARG A 322 33.59 -34.79 46.25
N GLN A 323 34.30 -33.67 46.37
CA GLN A 323 35.60 -33.63 47.01
C GLN A 323 35.47 -33.86 48.52
N GLU A 324 34.47 -33.26 49.16
CA GLU A 324 34.24 -33.42 50.59
C GLU A 324 33.78 -34.83 50.96
N ILE A 325 32.91 -35.45 50.15
CA ILE A 325 32.54 -36.87 50.28
C ILE A 325 33.78 -37.74 50.19
N ARG A 326 34.63 -37.56 49.17
CA ARG A 326 35.88 -38.33 49.02
C ARG A 326 36.81 -38.16 50.22
N HIS A 327 36.98 -36.94 50.72
CA HIS A 327 37.82 -36.69 51.89
C HIS A 327 37.27 -37.39 53.15
N ARG A 328 35.94 -37.41 53.33
CA ARG A 328 35.31 -38.15 54.42
C ARG A 328 35.49 -39.66 54.25
N GLU A 329 35.26 -40.19 53.06
CA GLU A 329 35.47 -41.61 52.76
C GLU A 329 36.92 -42.03 53.00
N ASP A 330 37.91 -41.23 52.59
CA ASP A 330 39.33 -41.50 52.83
C ASP A 330 39.67 -41.45 54.33
N ALA A 331 39.12 -40.49 55.07
CA ALA A 331 39.29 -40.41 56.52
C ALA A 331 38.65 -41.60 57.24
N GLU A 332 37.43 -41.99 56.86
CA GLU A 332 36.75 -43.17 57.37
C GLU A 332 37.52 -44.45 57.06
N ASN A 333 38.00 -44.62 55.83
CA ASN A 333 38.80 -45.76 55.42
C ASN A 333 40.12 -45.81 56.19
N LYS A 334 40.78 -44.67 56.42
CA LYS A 334 42.01 -44.59 57.20
C LYS A 334 41.78 -44.94 58.66
N VAL A 335 40.70 -44.43 59.28
CA VAL A 335 40.31 -44.81 60.65
C VAL A 335 39.99 -46.29 60.73
N ARG A 336 39.22 -46.81 59.77
CA ARG A 336 38.89 -48.23 59.68
C ARG A 336 40.15 -49.08 59.52
N HIS A 337 41.09 -48.66 58.68
CA HIS A 337 42.37 -49.32 58.48
C HIS A 337 43.19 -49.35 59.77
N MET A 338 43.38 -48.21 60.45
CA MET A 338 44.09 -48.12 61.73
C MET A 338 43.42 -48.95 62.84
N ALA A 339 42.09 -49.10 62.80
CA ALA A 339 41.37 -49.89 63.79
C ALA A 339 41.33 -51.39 63.47
N LEU A 340 41.68 -51.81 62.24
CA LEU A 340 41.60 -53.20 61.77
C LEU A 340 42.96 -53.79 61.37
N HIS A 341 44.00 -52.97 61.24
CA HIS A 341 45.37 -53.40 60.93
C HIS A 341 46.32 -52.95 62.04
N ASP A 342 47.43 -53.66 62.18
CA ASP A 342 48.52 -53.33 63.09
C ASP A 342 49.43 -52.25 62.47
N VAL A 343 49.83 -51.26 63.27
CA VAL A 343 50.55 -50.06 62.78
C VAL A 343 51.99 -50.36 62.36
N LEU A 344 52.61 -51.40 62.92
CA LEU A 344 54.02 -51.72 62.67
C LEU A 344 54.19 -52.68 61.48
N THR A 345 53.22 -53.56 61.27
CA THR A 345 53.31 -54.66 60.29
C THR A 345 52.35 -54.54 59.11
N ASP A 346 51.38 -53.63 59.18
CA ASP A 346 50.30 -53.45 58.20
C ASP A 346 49.40 -54.69 58.02
N LEU A 347 49.56 -55.70 58.89
CA LEU A 347 48.79 -56.93 58.86
C LEU A 347 47.44 -56.76 59.59
N PRO A 348 46.40 -57.53 59.21
CA PRO A 348 45.14 -57.60 59.94
C PRO A 348 45.35 -57.83 61.43
N ASN A 349 44.83 -56.94 62.27
CA ASN A 349 44.92 -57.09 63.71
C ASN A 349 43.92 -58.16 64.22
N ARG A 350 44.02 -58.52 65.49
CA ARG A 350 43.15 -59.53 66.11
C ARG A 350 41.65 -59.21 65.97
N ARG A 351 41.29 -57.93 65.89
CA ARG A 351 39.90 -57.48 65.71
C ARG A 351 39.39 -57.83 64.32
N LEU A 352 40.15 -57.53 63.27
CA LEU A 352 39.81 -57.89 61.89
C LEU A 352 39.77 -59.42 61.70
N PHE A 353 40.74 -60.14 62.27
CA PHE A 353 40.71 -61.59 62.29
C PHE A 353 39.42 -62.13 62.94
N GLY A 354 39.00 -61.56 64.08
CA GLY A 354 37.76 -61.95 64.75
C GLY A 354 36.51 -61.70 63.89
N GLU A 355 36.45 -60.57 63.19
CA GLU A 355 35.35 -60.25 62.26
C GLU A 355 35.32 -61.24 61.08
N LEU A 356 36.46 -61.49 60.44
CA LEU A 356 36.58 -62.43 59.32
C LEU A 356 36.30 -63.87 59.74
N ALA A 357 36.82 -64.31 60.88
CA ALA A 357 36.58 -65.65 61.42
C ALA A 357 35.11 -65.84 61.79
N LYS A 358 34.47 -64.85 62.42
CA LYS A 358 33.02 -64.88 62.71
C LYS A 358 32.21 -64.94 61.43
N HIS A 359 32.55 -64.13 60.41
CA HIS A 359 31.88 -64.16 59.12
C HIS A 359 32.05 -65.52 58.42
N ALA A 360 33.27 -66.05 58.37
CA ALA A 360 33.58 -67.35 57.79
C ALA A 360 32.86 -68.49 58.52
N LEU A 361 32.78 -68.45 59.86
CA LEU A 361 32.02 -69.40 60.66
C LEU A 361 30.51 -69.34 60.37
N LEU A 362 29.94 -68.14 60.22
CA LEU A 362 28.54 -67.98 59.85
C LEU A 362 28.25 -68.55 58.44
N VAL A 363 29.14 -68.29 57.48
CA VAL A 363 29.04 -68.84 56.12
C VAL A 363 29.18 -70.37 56.11
N ALA A 364 30.16 -70.91 56.83
CA ALA A 364 30.41 -72.35 56.97
C ALA A 364 29.23 -73.06 57.65
N ASN A 365 28.67 -72.48 58.72
CA ASN A 365 27.51 -73.04 59.43
C ASN A 365 26.25 -73.01 58.56
N ARG A 366 26.06 -71.95 57.76
CA ARG A 366 24.93 -71.84 56.82
C ARG A 366 25.06 -72.78 55.62
N GLY A 367 26.27 -72.99 55.11
CA GLY A 367 26.56 -73.86 53.97
C GLY A 367 26.89 -75.31 54.32
N ARG A 368 26.98 -75.66 55.62
CA ARG A 368 27.52 -76.95 56.13
C ARG A 368 28.87 -77.33 55.53
N VAL A 369 29.71 -76.34 55.26
CA VAL A 369 31.05 -76.55 54.70
C VAL A 369 32.04 -76.64 55.87
N PRO A 370 32.94 -77.64 55.93
CA PRO A 370 33.94 -77.72 56.98
C PRO A 370 34.86 -76.50 56.95
N PHE A 371 35.05 -75.86 58.10
CA PHE A 371 35.97 -74.73 58.30
C PHE A 371 37.17 -75.21 59.13
N ALA A 372 38.38 -74.91 58.67
CA ALA A 372 39.62 -75.18 59.37
C ALA A 372 40.40 -73.88 59.57
N MET A 373 40.98 -73.71 60.76
CA MET A 373 41.85 -72.59 61.10
C MET A 373 43.26 -73.11 61.30
N VAL A 374 44.20 -72.56 60.55
CA VAL A 374 45.62 -72.89 60.68
C VAL A 374 46.28 -71.77 61.48
N PHE A 375 46.90 -72.13 62.60
CA PHE A 375 47.72 -71.23 63.40
C PHE A 375 49.18 -71.56 63.15
N ILE A 376 49.96 -70.54 62.79
CA ILE A 376 51.39 -70.67 62.51
C ILE A 376 52.08 -69.69 63.45
N ASP A 377 52.87 -70.22 64.39
CA ASP A 377 53.68 -69.41 65.30
C ASP A 377 55.01 -69.07 64.62
N ILE A 378 55.45 -67.81 64.74
CA ILE A 378 56.67 -67.33 64.10
C ILE A 378 57.62 -66.82 65.18
N ASP A 379 58.56 -67.67 65.59
CA ASP A 379 59.58 -67.31 66.57
C ASP A 379 60.73 -66.50 65.92
N GLY A 380 61.15 -65.41 66.57
CA GLY A 380 62.34 -64.64 66.19
C GLY A 380 62.15 -63.38 65.32
N PHE A 381 60.91 -62.87 65.19
CA PHE A 381 60.64 -61.63 64.47
C PHE A 381 61.07 -60.39 65.29
N LYS A 382 61.87 -59.49 64.70
CA LYS A 382 62.31 -58.22 65.32
C LYS A 382 61.80 -57.03 64.52
#